data_AF-A0AAV0TWI7-F1
#
_entry.id   AF-A0AAV0TWI7-F1
#
_cell.length_a   1.000
_cell.length_b   1.000
_cell.length_c   1.000
_cell.angle_alpha   90.00
_cell.angle_beta   90.00
_cell.angle_gamma   90.00
#
_symmetry.space_group_name_H-M   'P 1'
#
loop_
_entity.id
_entity.type
_entity.pdbx_description
1 polymer ?
#
loop_
_entity_poly.entity_id
_entity_poly.type
_entity_poly.pdbx_seq_one_letter_code
_entity_poly.pdbx_strand_id
1 'polypeptide(L)' 'MNQELWPWALYDLSGATTPDSQDTMRDHFRRFRERRGKGVSGVCYDHLQRSWCAFIRRWNRMVESGESFAG' A
#
# COMPACT_ATOMS: atom_id res chain seq x y z
N MET A 1 10.90 -21.78 -7.43
CA MET A 1 11.26 -20.50 -8.08
C MET A 1 10.06 -19.57 -7.91
N ASN A 2 9.94 -18.88 -6.77
CA ASN A 2 8.80 -18.01 -6.46
C ASN A 2 9.18 -16.55 -6.73
N GLN A 3 9.18 -16.17 -8.01
CA GLN A 3 9.37 -14.78 -8.46
C GLN A 3 8.05 -14.00 -8.56
N GLU A 4 6.93 -14.55 -8.08
CA GLU A 4 5.60 -13.92 -8.01
C GLU A 4 5.45 -12.81 -6.94
N LEU A 5 6.53 -12.25 -6.40
CA LEU A 5 6.41 -11.61 -5.09
C LEU A 5 5.82 -10.18 -5.08
N TRP A 6 5.89 -9.41 -6.17
CA TRP A 6 5.38 -8.01 -6.22
C TRP A 6 4.49 -7.76 -7.46
N PRO A 7 3.17 -7.96 -7.35
CA PRO A 7 2.27 -7.82 -8.50
C PRO A 7 2.03 -6.36 -8.94
N TRP A 8 2.34 -5.35 -8.11
CA TRP A 8 1.97 -3.95 -8.38
C TRP A 8 3.16 -3.00 -8.31
N ALA A 9 3.22 -2.07 -9.26
CA ALA A 9 4.15 -0.94 -9.24
C ALA A 9 3.79 0.04 -8.12
N LEU A 10 4.72 0.91 -7.73
CA LEU A 10 4.44 1.96 -6.75
C LEU A 10 3.32 2.87 -7.26
N TYR A 11 2.25 3.03 -6.46
CA TYR A 11 1.03 3.79 -6.78
C TYR A 11 0.11 3.18 -7.84
N ASP A 12 0.38 1.95 -8.29
CA ASP A 12 -0.57 1.19 -9.08
C ASP A 12 -1.73 0.70 -8.19
N LEU A 13 -2.96 0.96 -8.64
CA LEU A 13 -4.19 0.62 -7.93
C LEU A 13 -4.89 -0.62 -8.51
N SER A 14 -4.34 -1.24 -9.56
CA SER A 14 -4.97 -2.42 -10.20
C SER A 14 -5.20 -3.59 -9.23
N GLY A 15 -4.44 -3.64 -8.13
CA GLY A 15 -4.56 -4.63 -7.08
C GLY A 15 -5.51 -4.30 -5.93
N ALA A 16 -6.00 -3.06 -5.84
CA ALA A 16 -6.83 -2.64 -4.72
C ALA A 16 -8.30 -3.01 -4.95
N THR A 17 -8.94 -3.60 -3.96
CA THR A 17 -10.39 -3.80 -3.93
C THR A 17 -11.06 -2.48 -3.59
N THR A 18 -11.95 -1.99 -4.48
CA THR A 18 -12.68 -0.72 -4.31
C THR A 18 -11.80 0.42 -3.78
N PRO A 19 -10.72 0.80 -4.51
CA PRO A 19 -9.81 1.83 -4.04
C PRO A 19 -10.51 3.17 -3.93
N ASP A 20 -10.06 3.98 -2.98
CA ASP A 20 -10.38 5.40 -2.96
C ASP A 20 -9.62 6.14 -4.09
N SER A 21 -9.73 7.46 -4.15
CA SER A 21 -8.97 8.29 -5.08
C SER A 21 -7.47 8.06 -4.94
N GLN A 22 -6.73 8.31 -6.02
CA GLN A 22 -5.28 8.10 -6.03
C GLN A 22 -4.57 8.91 -4.94
N ASP A 23 -5.02 10.14 -4.69
CA ASP A 23 -4.47 11.00 -3.64
C ASP A 23 -4.77 10.45 -2.23
N THR A 24 -6.00 10.00 -1.97
CA THR A 24 -6.37 9.37 -0.70
C THR A 24 -5.53 8.11 -0.44
N MET A 25 -5.37 7.25 -1.44
CA MET A 25 -4.59 6.02 -1.34
C MET A 25 -3.11 6.31 -1.05
N ARG A 26 -2.55 7.37 -1.64
CA ARG A 26 -1.18 7.83 -1.36
C ARG A 26 -1.03 8.37 0.05
N ASP A 27 -2.00 9.14 0.55
CA ASP A 27 -1.96 9.64 1.94
C ASP A 27 -2.06 8.50 2.95
N HIS A 28 -2.95 7.53 2.71
CA HIS A 28 -3.05 6.31 3.51
C HIS A 28 -1.74 5.51 3.52
N PHE A 29 -1.10 5.37 2.37
CA PHE A 29 0.21 4.73 2.28
C PHE A 29 1.29 5.49 3.06
N ARG A 30 1.31 6.82 2.98
CA ARG A 30 2.23 7.66 3.76
C ARG A 30 2.04 7.40 5.26
N ARG A 31 0.80 7.49 5.77
CA ARG A 31 0.45 7.21 7.16
C ARG A 31 0.80 5.78 7.58
N PHE A 32 0.56 4.80 6.71
CA PHE A 32 0.90 3.40 6.95
C PHE A 32 2.40 3.21 7.19
N ARG A 33 3.25 3.94 6.45
CA ARG A 33 4.70 3.88 6.64
C ARG A 33 5.17 4.70 7.84
N GLU A 34 4.59 5.87 8.07
CA GLU A 34 4.86 6.71 9.25
C GLU A 34 4.55 5.96 10.55
N ARG A 35 3.44 5.21 10.62
CA ARG A 35 3.12 4.31 11.73
C ARG A 35 4.21 3.26 12.02
N ARG A 36 5.10 2.98 11.06
CA ARG A 36 6.26 2.07 11.21
C ARG A 36 7.59 2.81 11.41
N GLY A 37 7.55 4.12 11.67
CA GLY A 37 8.75 4.96 11.80
C GLY A 37 9.55 5.11 10.51
N LYS A 38 8.94 4.82 9.35
CA LYS A 38 9.62 4.85 8.05
C LYS A 38 8.95 5.90 7.16
N GLY A 39 9.59 7.04 6.95
CA GLY A 39 9.12 8.02 5.96
C GLY A 39 9.14 7.48 4.52
N VAL A 40 8.69 8.30 3.57
CA VAL A 40 8.78 8.04 2.12
C VAL A 40 9.99 8.73 1.46
N SER A 41 10.55 9.76 2.10
CA SER A 41 11.69 10.51 1.59
C SER A 41 13.00 9.74 1.68
N GLY A 42 13.84 9.78 0.63
CA GLY A 42 15.16 9.13 0.60
C GLY A 42 15.13 7.60 0.55
N VAL A 43 13.97 7.00 0.30
CA VAL A 43 13.81 5.54 0.23
C VAL A 43 13.97 5.05 -1.21
N CYS A 44 14.75 4.00 -1.40
CA CYS A 44 14.92 3.35 -2.70
C CYS A 44 13.56 2.88 -3.27
N TYR A 45 13.39 2.98 -4.58
CA TYR A 45 12.15 2.64 -5.27
C TYR A 45 11.66 1.21 -4.93
N ASP A 46 12.54 0.21 -4.96
CA ASP A 46 12.20 -1.18 -4.62
C ASP A 46 11.62 -1.33 -3.20
N HIS A 47 12.13 -0.57 -2.23
CA HIS A 47 11.63 -0.59 -0.86
C HIS A 47 10.25 0.08 -0.75
N LEU A 48 10.00 1.13 -1.54
CA LEU A 48 8.69 1.76 -1.63
C LEU A 48 7.68 0.83 -2.29
N GLN A 49 8.03 0.21 -3.42
CA GLN A 49 7.17 -0.74 -4.14
C GLN A 49 6.80 -1.94 -3.28
N ARG A 50 7.77 -2.53 -2.56
CA ARG A 50 7.49 -3.64 -1.62
C ARG A 50 6.51 -3.23 -0.53
N SER A 51 6.68 -2.03 0.01
CA SER A 51 5.79 -1.49 1.04
C SER A 51 4.41 -1.18 0.48
N TRP A 52 4.32 -0.73 -0.78
CA TRP A 52 3.07 -0.50 -1.49
C TRP A 52 2.30 -1.81 -1.68
N CYS A 53 2.97 -2.88 -2.12
CA CYS A 53 2.34 -4.19 -2.22
C CYS A 53 1.78 -4.69 -0.87
N ALA A 54 2.53 -4.49 0.22
CA ALA A 54 2.07 -4.83 1.56
C ALA A 54 0.88 -3.97 2.01
N PHE A 55 0.86 -2.70 1.62
CA PHE A 55 -0.23 -1.78 1.86
C PHE A 55 -1.50 -2.22 1.12
N ILE A 56 -1.42 -2.52 -0.19
CA ILE A 56 -2.56 -2.99 -1.00
C ILE A 56 -3.15 -4.29 -0.44
N ARG A 57 -2.30 -5.26 -0.04
CA ARG A 57 -2.78 -6.49 0.61
C ARG A 57 -3.52 -6.22 1.91
N ARG A 58 -3.04 -5.27 2.72
CA ARG A 58 -3.73 -4.86 3.95
C ARG A 58 -5.05 -4.16 3.66
N TRP A 59 -5.06 -3.24 2.68
CA TRP A 59 -6.26 -2.54 2.24
C TRP A 59 -7.36 -3.54 1.85
N ASN A 60 -7.05 -4.50 0.98
CA ASN A 60 -8.03 -5.50 0.53
C ASN A 60 -8.59 -6.32 1.69
N ARG A 61 -7.75 -6.72 2.64
CA ARG A 61 -8.18 -7.44 3.85
C ARG A 61 -9.13 -6.62 4.72
N MET A 62 -8.89 -5.30 4.84
CA MET A 62 -9.74 -4.41 5.63
C MET A 62 -11.09 -4.18 4.95
N VAL A 63 -11.09 -4.05 3.61
CA VAL A 63 -12.33 -3.97 2.83
C VAL A 63 -13.16 -5.24 2.99
N GLU A 64 -12.51 -6.41 2.94
CA GLU A 64 -13.17 -7.71 3.14
C GLU A 64 -13.77 -7.86 4.57
N SER A 65 -13.09 -7.34 5.59
CA SER A 65 -13.58 -7.36 6.98
C SER A 65 -14.57 -6.25 7.31
N GLY A 66 -14.84 -5.32 6.39
CA GLY A 66 -15.66 -4.12 6.63
C GLY A 66 -15.00 -3.11 7.59
N GLU A 67 -13.68 -3.21 7.80
CA GLU A 67 -12.91 -2.30 8.63
C GLU A 67 -12.48 -1.05 7.83
N SER A 68 -12.55 0.12 8.45
CA SER A 68 -12.05 1.35 7.83
C SER A 68 -10.54 1.46 7.96
N PHE A 69 -9.85 1.77 6.86
CA PHE A 69 -8.41 2.05 6.87
C PHE A 69 -8.05 3.29 7.71
N ALA A 70 -9.02 4.17 7.96
CA ALA A 70 -8.86 5.38 8.77
C ALA A 70 -8.95 5.16 10.30
N GLY A 71 -9.16 3.91 10.74
CA GLY A 71 -9.12 3.51 12.16
C GLY A 71 -7.76 3.68 12.83
#